data_AF-E2BCJ3-F1
#
_entry.id   AF-E2BCJ3-F1
#
_cell.length_a   1.000
_cell.length_b   1.000
_cell.length_c   1.000
_cell.angle_alpha   90.00
_cell.angle_beta   90.00
_cell.angle_gamma   90.00
#
_symmetry.space_group_name_H-M   'P 1'
#
loop_
_entity.id
_entity.type
_entity.pdbx_description
1 polymer ?
#
loop_
_entity_poly.entity_id
_entity_poly.type
_entity_poly.pdbx_seq_one_letter_code
_entity_poly.pdbx_strand_id
1 'polypeptide(L)'
;PVVVAGEFNAHSEEWGCSPRQRDLRGNVVADWAAGLGLVLMNTGSTSTCVRAGGGGSVINLTWASPSAARDFWEWVVEEERESLSDHRYVMWSLR
;
A
#
# COMPACT_ATOMS: atom_id res chain seq x y z
N PRO A 1 15.91 -7.06 -9.74
CA PRO A 1 15.03 -6.16 -8.95
C PRO A 1 13.70 -6.87 -8.73
N VAL A 2 13.04 -6.67 -7.57
CA VAL A 2 11.73 -7.27 -7.27
C VAL A 2 10.78 -6.19 -6.77
N VAL A 3 9.54 -6.22 -7.27
CA VAL A 3 8.41 -5.44 -6.76
C VAL A 3 7.27 -6.41 -6.46
N VAL A 4 6.65 -6.25 -5.29
CA VAL A 4 5.45 -6.97 -4.89
C VAL A 4 4.35 -5.95 -4.66
N ALA A 5 3.32 -5.97 -5.49
CA ALA A 5 2.19 -5.05 -5.40
C ALA A 5 0.89 -5.85 -5.43
N GLY A 6 -0.07 -5.47 -4.58
CA GLY A 6 -1.36 -6.14 -4.55
C GLY A 6 -2.18 -5.77 -3.32
N GLU A 7 -3.28 -6.48 -3.16
CA GLU A 7 -4.20 -6.34 -2.04
C GLU A 7 -3.77 -7.27 -0.89
N PHE A 8 -3.26 -6.71 0.19
CA PHE A 8 -2.78 -7.47 1.35
C PHE A 8 -3.87 -7.70 2.40
N ASN A 9 -4.94 -6.90 2.38
CA ASN A 9 -6.02 -6.97 3.38
C ASN A 9 -5.50 -6.90 4.82
N ALA A 10 -4.48 -6.08 5.07
CA ALA A 10 -3.83 -5.91 6.36
C ALA A 10 -3.80 -4.44 6.73
N HIS A 11 -3.97 -4.13 8.02
CA HIS A 11 -4.10 -2.76 8.50
C HIS A 11 -2.98 -2.39 9.46
N SER A 12 -2.17 -1.40 9.08
CA SER A 12 -1.11 -0.83 9.90
C SER A 12 -0.99 0.67 9.68
N GLU A 13 -0.60 1.38 10.74
CA GLU A 13 -0.24 2.79 10.68
C GLU A 13 0.98 3.02 9.77
N GLU A 14 1.83 1.99 9.59
CA GLU A 14 3.02 2.03 8.73
C GLU A 14 2.71 2.38 7.27
N TRP A 15 1.54 1.98 6.76
CA TRP A 15 1.06 2.34 5.43
C TRP A 15 -0.16 3.27 5.48
N GLY A 16 -0.38 3.97 6.59
CA GLY A 16 -1.37 5.05 6.67
C GLY A 16 -2.80 4.62 6.99
N CYS A 17 -3.05 3.41 7.48
CA CYS A 17 -4.32 3.12 8.15
C CYS A 17 -4.43 3.88 9.49
N SER A 18 -5.65 4.20 9.91
CA SER A 18 -5.85 4.82 11.24
C SER A 18 -5.57 3.80 12.36
N PRO A 19 -5.19 4.26 13.58
CA PRO A 19 -4.96 3.37 14.72
C PRO A 19 -6.17 2.50 15.07
N ARG A 20 -7.39 2.97 14.76
CA ARG A 20 -8.65 2.25 14.99
C ARG A 20 -8.83 1.04 14.07
N GLN A 21 -8.10 0.98 12.96
CA GLN A 21 -8.21 -0.08 11.96
C GLN A 21 -7.17 -1.18 12.15
N ARG A 22 -6.18 -0.98 13.03
CA ARG A 22 -5.06 -1.89 13.23
C ARG A 22 -5.52 -3.34 13.46
N ASP A 23 -4.84 -4.27 12.81
CA ASP A 23 -5.08 -5.71 12.98
C ASP A 23 -3.79 -6.53 13.07
N LEU A 24 -3.92 -7.82 13.46
CA LEU A 24 -2.77 -8.73 13.59
C LEU A 24 -2.11 -9.03 12.24
N ARG A 25 -2.88 -8.98 11.15
CA ARG A 25 -2.36 -9.20 9.79
C ARG A 25 -1.37 -8.11 9.41
N GLY A 26 -1.59 -6.88 9.88
CA GLY A 26 -0.64 -5.77 9.74
C GLY A 26 0.76 -6.14 10.22
N ASN A 27 0.86 -6.66 11.45
CA ASN A 27 2.15 -7.08 12.01
C ASN A 27 2.76 -8.24 11.20
N VAL A 28 1.96 -9.24 10.81
CA VAL A 28 2.45 -10.40 10.04
C VAL A 28 2.99 -9.97 8.66
N VAL A 29 2.32 -9.05 7.98
CA VAL A 29 2.77 -8.51 6.68
C VAL A 29 4.05 -7.69 6.86
N ALA A 30 4.15 -6.87 7.90
CA ALA A 30 5.35 -6.11 8.21
C ALA A 30 6.55 -7.04 8.50
N ASP A 31 6.36 -8.07 9.34
CA ASP A 31 7.39 -9.05 9.67
C ASP A 31 7.83 -9.85 8.43
N TRP A 32 6.89 -10.24 7.57
CA TRP A 32 7.19 -10.90 6.30
C TRP A 32 8.04 -10.01 5.38
N ALA A 33 7.66 -8.75 5.21
CA ALA A 33 8.40 -7.81 4.37
C ALA A 33 9.81 -7.56 4.92
N ALA A 34 9.92 -7.34 6.25
CA ALA A 34 11.18 -7.15 6.93
C ALA A 34 12.09 -8.39 6.82
N GLY A 35 11.54 -9.60 6.99
CA GLY A 35 12.27 -10.87 6.84
C GLY A 35 12.83 -11.09 5.44
N LEU A 36 12.22 -10.49 4.41
CA LEU A 36 12.69 -10.51 3.02
C LEU A 36 13.54 -9.30 2.63
N GLY A 37 13.75 -8.34 3.56
CA GLY A 37 14.48 -7.11 3.29
C GLY A 37 13.77 -6.20 2.28
N LEU A 38 12.44 -6.26 2.19
CA LEU A 38 11.65 -5.40 1.32
C LEU A 38 11.39 -4.05 1.98
N VAL A 39 11.26 -3.01 1.15
CA VAL A 39 10.98 -1.63 1.56
C VAL A 39 9.55 -1.28 1.15
N LEU A 40 8.79 -0.67 2.06
CA LEU A 40 7.46 -0.16 1.79
C LEU A 40 7.56 1.08 0.89
N MET A 41 6.84 1.07 -0.23
CA MET A 41 6.83 2.19 -1.19
C MET A 41 5.58 3.08 -1.07
N ASN A 42 4.57 2.63 -0.32
CA ASN A 42 3.39 3.44 -0.03
C ASN A 42 3.80 4.77 0.63
N THR A 43 3.17 5.86 0.21
CA THR A 43 3.35 7.18 0.82
C THR A 43 2.00 7.80 1.17
N GLY A 44 1.98 8.63 2.21
CA GLY A 44 0.76 9.29 2.65
C GLY A 44 -0.25 8.34 3.32
N SER A 45 -1.51 8.76 3.36
CA SER A 45 -2.62 8.04 4.01
C SER A 45 -3.89 8.00 3.15
N THR A 46 -3.77 8.33 1.87
CA THR A 46 -4.90 8.29 0.93
C THR A 46 -5.40 6.85 0.81
N SER A 47 -6.70 6.66 1.02
CA SER A 47 -7.31 5.32 1.02
C SER A 47 -7.20 4.67 -0.35
N THR A 48 -6.69 3.44 -0.38
CA THR A 48 -6.62 2.61 -1.60
C THR A 48 -7.88 1.78 -1.82
N CYS A 49 -8.71 1.64 -0.79
CA CYS A 49 -10.02 1.00 -0.83
C CYS A 49 -11.01 1.89 -0.05
N VAL A 50 -12.13 2.25 -0.67
CA VAL A 50 -13.17 3.13 -0.14
C VAL A 50 -14.51 2.43 -0.26
N ARG A 51 -15.17 2.21 0.88
CA ARG A 51 -16.48 1.55 0.95
C ARG A 51 -17.62 2.53 0.74
N ALA A 52 -18.72 2.01 0.20
CA ALA A 52 -20.01 2.71 0.20
C ALA A 52 -20.38 3.10 1.65
N GLY A 53 -20.49 4.41 1.91
CA GLY A 53 -20.72 4.96 3.26
C GLY A 53 -19.56 5.73 3.88
N GLY A 54 -18.44 5.89 3.17
CA GLY A 54 -17.39 6.89 3.52
C GLY A 54 -16.24 6.37 4.40
N GLY A 55 -16.18 5.07 4.69
CA GLY A 55 -15.02 4.45 5.32
C GLY A 55 -13.98 4.03 4.28
N GLY A 56 -12.69 4.28 4.55
CA GLY A 56 -11.60 3.88 3.66
C GLY A 56 -10.43 3.24 4.40
N SER A 57 -9.59 2.51 3.69
CA SER A 57 -8.39 1.88 4.22
C SER A 57 -7.28 1.84 3.19
N VAL A 58 -6.04 1.76 3.68
CA VAL A 58 -4.86 1.49 2.86
C VAL A 58 -4.53 0.01 3.01
N ILE A 59 -4.95 -0.79 2.03
CA ILE A 59 -4.78 -2.26 2.02
C ILE A 59 -4.12 -2.76 0.73
N ASN A 60 -4.01 -1.89 -0.28
CA ASN A 60 -3.18 -2.14 -1.45
C ASN A 60 -1.77 -1.63 -1.15
N LEU A 61 -0.81 -2.53 -1.04
CA LEU A 61 0.57 -2.21 -0.67
C LEU A 61 1.49 -2.45 -1.85
N THR A 62 2.57 -1.68 -1.90
CA THR A 62 3.67 -1.86 -2.85
C THR A 62 4.97 -1.96 -2.06
N TRP A 63 5.65 -3.09 -2.21
CA TRP A 63 6.93 -3.40 -1.60
C TRP A 63 7.99 -3.56 -2.68
N ALA A 64 9.22 -3.13 -2.41
CA ALA A 64 10.32 -3.24 -3.36
C ALA A 64 11.58 -3.78 -2.69
N SER A 65 12.37 -4.57 -3.43
CA SER A 65 13.74 -4.88 -3.01
C SER A 65 14.58 -3.59 -2.97
N PRO A 66 15.64 -3.48 -2.16
CA PRO A 66 16.43 -2.25 -2.05
C PRO A 66 16.99 -1.79 -3.41
N SER A 67 17.30 -2.74 -4.29
CA SER A 67 17.72 -2.42 -5.66
C SER A 67 16.63 -1.77 -6.50
N ALA A 68 15.38 -2.22 -6.38
CA ALA A 68 14.24 -1.67 -7.12
C ALA A 68 13.75 -0.35 -6.52
N ALA A 69 13.81 -0.22 -5.18
CA ALA A 69 13.42 0.99 -4.47
C ALA A 69 14.24 2.23 -4.90
N ARG A 70 15.50 2.06 -5.31
CA ARG A 70 16.35 3.16 -5.81
C ARG A 70 15.86 3.77 -7.12
N ASP A 71 15.17 2.97 -7.93
CA ASP A 71 14.68 3.36 -9.25
C ASP A 71 13.18 3.69 -9.21
N PHE A 72 12.55 3.60 -8.03
CA PHE A 72 11.13 3.77 -7.80
C PHE A 72 10.81 5.23 -7.51
N TRP A 73 9.78 5.78 -8.16
CA TRP A 73 9.35 7.16 -7.95
C TRP A 73 7.84 7.33 -8.19
N GLU A 74 7.29 8.42 -7.65
CA GLU A 74 5.89 8.82 -7.83
C GLU A 74 4.85 7.75 -7.41
N TRP A 75 5.04 7.13 -6.23
CA TRP A 75 3.96 6.33 -5.66
C TRP A 75 2.78 7.25 -5.30
N VAL A 76 1.62 7.02 -5.91
CA VAL A 76 0.42 7.81 -5.67
C VAL A 76 -0.85 6.97 -5.79
N VAL A 77 -1.85 7.33 -4.99
CA VAL A 77 -3.22 6.85 -5.19
C VAL A 77 -3.94 7.82 -6.11
N GLU A 78 -4.43 7.34 -7.25
CA GLU A 78 -5.15 8.16 -8.20
C GLU A 78 -6.61 8.34 -7.73
N GLU A 79 -6.95 9.56 -7.31
CA GLU A 79 -8.26 9.89 -6.76
C GLU A 79 -9.25 10.45 -7.80
N GLU A 80 -8.74 10.99 -8.92
CA GLU A 80 -9.59 11.61 -9.94
C GLU A 80 -10.09 10.60 -10.96
N ARG A 81 -9.35 9.49 -11.15
CA ARG A 81 -9.72 8.42 -12.07
C ARG A 81 -10.57 7.36 -11.37
N GLU A 82 -11.84 7.29 -11.78
CA GLU A 82 -12.77 6.23 -11.39
C GLU A 82 -12.29 4.85 -11.86
N SER A 83 -12.41 3.85 -10.98
CA SER A 83 -12.01 2.45 -11.23
C SER A 83 -13.21 1.52 -11.44
N LEU A 84 -14.43 1.96 -11.14
CA LEU A 84 -15.64 1.13 -11.05
C LEU A 84 -15.53 0.00 -10.01
N SER A 85 -14.68 0.21 -8.99
CA SER A 85 -14.44 -0.67 -7.86
C SER A 85 -14.36 0.17 -6.58
N ASP A 86 -14.58 -0.46 -5.43
CA ASP A 86 -14.20 0.11 -4.15
C ASP A 86 -12.68 0.30 -4.00
N HIS A 87 -11.85 -0.28 -4.87
CA HIS A 87 -10.41 -0.02 -4.92
C HIS A 87 -10.04 1.15 -5.83
N ARG A 88 -9.09 1.98 -5.41
CA ARG A 88 -8.48 3.03 -6.23
C ARG A 88 -7.24 2.52 -6.93
N TYR A 89 -6.93 3.13 -8.08
CA TYR A 89 -5.68 2.86 -8.77
C TYR A 89 -4.49 3.33 -7.91
N VAL A 90 -3.48 2.47 -7.83
CA VAL A 90 -2.17 2.81 -7.28
C VAL A 90 -1.21 2.90 -8.46
N MET A 91 -0.61 4.07 -8.64
CA MET A 91 0.29 4.37 -9.73
C MET A 91 1.70 4.57 -9.19
N TRP A 92 2.68 4.15 -9.97
CA TRP A 92 4.09 4.35 -9.69
C TRP A 92 4.91 4.08 -10.95
N SER A 93 6.15 4.56 -10.95
CA SER A 93 7.09 4.39 -12.06
C SER A 93 8.40 3.76 -11.58
N LEU A 94 9.01 2.96 -12.46
CA LEU A 94 10.37 2.43 -12.32
C LEU A 94 11.21 2.98 -13.48
N ARG A 95 12.43 3.42 -13.18
CA ARG A 95 13.42 3.83 -14.18
C ARG A 95 14.12 2.66 -14.85
#